data_AF-A0A0I9S151-F1
#
_entry.id   AF-A0A0I9S151-F1
#
_cell.length_a   1.000
_cell.length_b   1.000
_cell.length_c   1.000
_cell.angle_alpha   90.00
_cell.angle_beta   90.00
_cell.angle_gamma   90.00
#
_symmetry.space_group_name_H-M   'P 1'
#
loop_
_entity.id
_entity.type
_entity.pdbx_description
1 polymer ?
#
loop_
_entity_poly.entity_id
_entity_poly.type
_entity_poly.pdbx_seq_one_letter_code
_entity_poly.pdbx_strand_id
1 'polypeptide(L)'
;MALDKDSVKLGISILKKINKGANVVKYENYDRKTSYVDTDKIFCVDEKYDNGYENVITNIENMTDEQMELWEELKGKVPNSSFMDKLEEKHYPSYKQWMNEKDRNITRIGWF
;
A
#
# COMPACT_ATOMS: atom_id res chain seq x y z
N MET A 1 -10.17 -11.06 -2.45
CA MET A 1 -11.06 -10.95 -3.62
C MET A 1 -10.57 -9.70 -4.32
N ALA A 2 -10.25 -9.74 -5.60
CA ALA A 2 -9.70 -8.54 -6.24
C ALA A 2 -10.64 -7.33 -6.04
N LEU A 3 -10.04 -6.16 -5.81
CA LEU A 3 -10.78 -4.91 -5.77
C LEU A 3 -11.33 -4.62 -7.16
N ASP A 4 -12.62 -4.31 -7.25
CA ASP A 4 -13.20 -3.79 -8.49
C ASP A 4 -12.67 -2.37 -8.79
N LYS A 5 -12.94 -1.91 -10.01
CA LYS A 5 -12.51 -0.59 -10.50
C LYS A 5 -12.89 0.58 -9.59
N ASP A 6 -14.05 0.54 -8.94
CA ASP A 6 -14.52 1.67 -8.13
C ASP A 6 -13.92 1.64 -6.72
N SER A 7 -13.75 0.44 -6.17
CA SER A 7 -13.01 0.17 -4.93
C SER A 7 -11.54 0.59 -5.07
N VAL A 8 -10.92 0.32 -6.22
CA VAL A 8 -9.55 0.79 -6.54
C VAL A 8 -9.47 2.30 -6.53
N LYS A 9 -10.39 3.01 -7.23
CA LYS A 9 -10.40 4.48 -7.26
C LYS A 9 -10.57 5.06 -5.85
N LEU A 10 -11.47 4.48 -5.06
CA LEU A 10 -11.73 4.92 -3.70
C LEU A 10 -10.51 4.69 -2.80
N GLY A 11 -9.90 3.50 -2.87
CA GLY A 11 -8.67 3.17 -2.17
C GLY A 11 -7.54 4.15 -2.50
N ILE A 12 -7.26 4.39 -3.78
CA ILE A 12 -6.27 5.38 -4.23
C ILE A 12 -6.57 6.78 -3.67
N SER A 13 -7.84 7.21 -3.71
CA SER A 13 -8.25 8.52 -3.20
C SER A 13 -7.98 8.65 -1.69
N ILE A 14 -8.27 7.61 -0.92
CA ILE A 14 -7.98 7.56 0.53
C ILE A 14 -6.47 7.57 0.77
N LEU A 15 -5.70 6.72 0.09
CA LEU A 15 -4.25 6.67 0.28
C LEU A 15 -3.57 7.99 -0.07
N LYS A 16 -4.06 8.74 -1.07
CA LYS A 16 -3.56 10.08 -1.38
C LYS A 16 -3.83 11.11 -0.28
N LYS A 17 -4.89 10.93 0.51
CA LYS A 17 -5.18 11.80 1.66
C LYS A 17 -4.23 11.53 2.82
N ILE A 18 -3.90 10.25 3.05
CA ILE A 18 -3.03 9.80 4.13
C ILE A 18 -1.56 10.04 3.78
N ASN A 19 -1.12 9.58 2.61
CA ASN A 19 0.23 9.76 2.08
C ASN A 19 0.23 10.89 1.05
N LYS A 20 0.24 12.13 1.54
CA LYS A 20 0.16 13.33 0.71
C LYS A 20 1.38 13.43 -0.20
N GLY A 21 1.12 13.59 -1.50
CA GLY A 21 2.17 13.69 -2.52
C GLY A 21 2.56 12.36 -3.16
N ALA A 22 2.01 11.23 -2.69
CA ALA A 22 2.29 9.94 -3.29
C ALA A 22 1.77 9.83 -4.73
N ASN A 23 2.64 9.35 -5.62
CA ASN A 23 2.32 9.13 -7.02
C ASN A 23 1.72 7.74 -7.23
N VAL A 24 0.74 7.62 -8.11
CA VAL A 24 0.14 6.32 -8.40
C VAL A 24 0.96 5.61 -9.46
N VAL A 25 1.53 4.47 -9.10
CA VAL A 25 2.11 3.53 -10.05
C VAL A 25 1.06 2.49 -10.40
N LYS A 26 0.60 2.57 -11.65
CA LYS A 26 -0.23 1.53 -12.23
C LYS A 26 0.69 0.39 -12.68
N TYR A 27 0.30 -0.85 -12.37
CA TYR A 27 0.94 -2.07 -12.88
C TYR A 27 2.25 -2.44 -12.21
N GLU A 28 2.22 -2.62 -10.89
CA GLU A 28 3.30 -3.38 -10.27
C GLU A 28 3.03 -4.88 -10.37
N ASN A 29 4.03 -5.60 -10.86
CA ASN A 29 3.99 -7.06 -10.96
C ASN A 29 4.08 -7.72 -9.58
N TYR A 30 3.62 -8.96 -9.49
CA TYR A 30 3.51 -9.72 -8.23
C TYR A 30 4.80 -9.75 -7.38
N ASP A 31 5.98 -9.73 -8.04
CA ASP A 31 7.30 -9.70 -7.39
C ASP A 31 7.58 -8.41 -6.59
N ARG A 32 6.71 -7.39 -6.68
CA ARG A 32 6.69 -6.15 -5.86
C ARG A 32 8.05 -5.44 -5.71
N LYS A 33 8.95 -5.61 -6.68
CA LYS A 33 10.38 -5.26 -6.59
C LYS A 33 10.64 -3.83 -6.10
N THR A 34 9.69 -2.91 -6.29
CA THR A 34 9.81 -1.51 -5.90
C THR A 34 8.91 -1.10 -4.72
N SER A 35 7.76 -1.75 -4.49
CA SER A 35 6.84 -1.38 -3.40
C SER A 35 7.21 -1.88 -2.03
N TYR A 36 8.37 -2.47 -1.83
CA TYR A 36 8.77 -2.84 -0.48
C TYR A 36 9.21 -1.64 0.35
N VAL A 37 9.88 -0.64 -0.23
CA VAL A 37 10.45 0.45 0.58
C VAL A 37 10.20 1.84 0.04
N ASP A 38 9.56 1.92 -1.12
CA ASP A 38 9.19 3.20 -1.73
C ASP A 38 7.96 3.76 -1.02
N THR A 39 8.15 4.92 -0.40
CA THR A 39 7.16 5.63 0.42
C THR A 39 6.48 6.76 -0.32
N ASP A 40 6.90 7.05 -1.56
CA ASP A 40 6.38 8.17 -2.35
C ASP A 40 5.35 7.69 -3.38
N LYS A 41 4.87 6.45 -3.25
CA LYS A 41 4.05 5.80 -4.25
C LYS A 41 2.90 4.99 -3.67
N ILE A 42 1.82 5.00 -4.44
CA ILE A 42 0.69 4.10 -4.30
C ILE A 42 0.79 3.06 -5.42
N PHE A 43 0.78 1.79 -5.05
CA PHE A 43 0.95 0.68 -5.96
C PHE A 43 -0.37 -0.06 -6.16
N CYS A 44 -0.74 -0.25 -7.42
CA CYS A 44 -1.85 -1.12 -7.82
C CYS A 44 -1.24 -2.43 -8.34
N VAL A 45 -1.48 -3.53 -7.63
CA VAL A 45 -0.83 -4.83 -7.85
C VAL A 45 -1.77 -5.79 -8.56
N ASP A 46 -1.27 -6.45 -9.61
CA ASP A 46 -1.95 -7.51 -10.35
C ASP A 46 -3.31 -7.06 -10.94
N GLU A 47 -3.25 -6.34 -12.08
CA GLU A 47 -4.43 -5.85 -12.80
C GLU A 47 -5.34 -6.98 -13.26
N LYS A 48 -6.65 -6.74 -13.15
CA LYS A 48 -7.72 -7.61 -13.65
C LYS A 48 -8.39 -7.00 -14.89
N TYR A 49 -9.07 -7.84 -15.68
CA TYR A 49 -9.71 -7.46 -16.94
C TYR A 49 -10.73 -6.30 -16.83
N ASP A 50 -11.31 -6.08 -15.65
CA ASP A 50 -12.28 -5.02 -15.37
C ASP A 50 -11.62 -3.70 -14.92
N ASN A 51 -10.29 -3.59 -14.99
CA ASN A 51 -9.47 -2.55 -14.34
C ASN A 51 -9.53 -2.59 -12.80
N GLY A 52 -9.90 -3.75 -12.25
CA GLY A 52 -9.66 -4.07 -10.85
C GLY A 52 -8.19 -4.41 -10.60
N TYR A 53 -7.83 -4.55 -9.33
CA TYR A 53 -6.49 -4.96 -8.89
C TYR A 53 -6.60 -5.90 -7.71
N GLU A 54 -5.66 -6.83 -7.57
CA GLU A 54 -5.62 -7.69 -6.38
C GLU A 54 -5.32 -6.87 -5.12
N ASN A 55 -4.44 -5.87 -5.21
CA ASN A 55 -4.13 -4.99 -4.08
C ASN A 55 -3.98 -3.53 -4.50
N VAL A 56 -4.30 -2.62 -3.58
CA VAL A 56 -3.94 -1.20 -3.66
C VAL A 56 -3.26 -0.81 -2.36
N ILE A 57 -1.99 -0.43 -2.42
CA ILE A 57 -1.13 -0.27 -1.24
C ILE A 57 -0.28 1.00 -1.30
N THR A 58 0.16 1.48 -0.15
CA THR A 58 1.23 2.48 -0.02
C THR A 58 2.07 2.15 1.20
N ASN A 59 3.34 2.56 1.18
CA ASN A 59 4.18 2.56 2.37
C ASN A 59 4.32 3.97 2.91
N ILE A 60 4.42 4.08 4.23
CA ILE A 60 4.61 5.36 4.92
C ILE A 60 5.74 5.14 5.93
N GLU A 61 6.83 5.87 5.75
CA GLU A 61 7.92 5.91 6.73
C GLU A 61 7.55 6.87 7.85
N ASN A 62 7.76 6.43 9.09
CA ASN A 62 7.42 7.19 10.30
C ASN A 62 5.98 7.70 10.29
N MET A 63 5.03 6.78 10.03
CA MET A 63 3.59 7.09 10.02
C MET A 63 3.18 7.81 11.32
N THR A 64 2.63 9.01 11.14
CA THR A 64 2.23 9.90 12.24
C THR A 64 0.89 9.48 12.85
N ASP A 65 0.61 9.96 14.07
CA ASP A 65 -0.67 9.71 14.74
C ASP A 65 -1.86 10.24 13.90
N GLU A 66 -1.73 11.43 13.29
CA GLU A 66 -2.75 11.99 12.40
C GLU A 66 -3.03 11.08 11.19
N GLN A 67 -1.99 10.50 10.60
CA GLN A 67 -2.14 9.55 9.49
C GLN A 67 -2.80 8.25 9.94
N MET A 68 -2.50 7.79 11.15
CA MET A 68 -3.08 6.59 11.75
C MET A 68 -4.56 6.78 12.06
N GLU A 69 -4.93 7.91 12.66
CA GLU A 69 -6.32 8.27 12.91
C GLU A 69 -7.12 8.36 11.59
N LEU A 70 -6.54 9.01 10.58
CA LEU A 70 -7.17 9.12 9.26
C LEU A 70 -7.33 7.75 8.58
N TRP A 71 -6.37 6.84 8.76
CA TRP A 71 -6.50 5.46 8.29
C TRP A 71 -7.65 4.74 8.98
N GLU A 72 -7.70 4.78 10.31
CA GLU A 72 -8.75 4.11 11.09
C GLU A 72 -10.16 4.62 10.74
N GLU A 73 -10.32 5.93 10.48
CA GLU A 73 -11.58 6.52 10.04
C GLU A 73 -12.02 6.06 8.64
N LEU A 74 -11.06 5.85 7.73
CA LEU A 74 -11.33 5.65 6.30
C LEU A 74 -11.27 4.18 5.85
N LYS A 75 -10.60 3.29 6.58
CA LYS A 75 -10.30 1.92 6.13
C LYS A 75 -11.55 1.09 5.78
N GLY A 76 -12.67 1.34 6.47
CA GLY A 76 -13.94 0.65 6.26
C GLY A 76 -14.81 1.20 5.12
N LYS A 77 -14.38 2.27 4.43
CA LYS A 77 -15.14 2.86 3.32
C LYS A 77 -14.98 2.07 2.01
N VAL A 78 -13.91 1.31 1.86
CA VAL A 78 -13.71 0.40 0.72
C VAL A 78 -14.31 -0.96 1.11
N PRO A 79 -15.14 -1.59 0.26
CA PRO A 79 -15.87 -2.83 0.60
C PRO A 79 -14.98 -4.09 0.65
N ASN A 80 -13.66 -3.92 0.72
CA ASN A 80 -12.64 -4.95 0.73
C ASN A 80 -11.92 -5.02 2.09
N SER A 81 -11.20 -6.11 2.32
CA SER A 81 -10.38 -6.26 3.52
C SER A 81 -9.25 -5.26 3.53
N SER A 82 -9.16 -4.45 4.57
CA SER A 82 -8.09 -3.49 4.80
C SER A 82 -6.98 -4.07 5.68
N PHE A 83 -5.75 -3.60 5.55
CA PHE A 83 -4.65 -3.96 6.44
C PHE A 83 -3.70 -2.80 6.72
N MET A 84 -2.98 -2.91 7.83
CA MET A 84 -1.90 -2.02 8.24
C MET A 84 -0.84 -2.86 8.93
N ASP A 85 0.28 -3.08 8.23
CA ASP A 85 1.36 -3.94 8.69
C ASP A 85 2.67 -3.15 8.75
N LYS A 86 3.46 -3.35 9.79
CA LYS A 86 4.88 -2.97 9.72
C LYS A 86 5.60 -3.87 8.74
N LEU A 87 6.53 -3.30 7.98
CA LEU A 87 7.39 -4.11 7.14
C LEU A 87 8.36 -4.92 7.99
N GLU A 88 8.54 -6.18 7.60
CA GLU A 88 9.25 -7.22 8.33
C GLU A 88 10.05 -8.02 7.30
N GLU A 89 11.00 -8.83 7.75
CA GLU A 89 11.88 -9.62 6.86
C GLU A 89 11.13 -10.36 5.75
N LYS A 90 10.01 -11.02 6.09
CA LYS A 90 9.15 -11.77 5.15
C LYS A 90 8.60 -10.95 3.99
N HIS A 91 8.56 -9.62 4.17
CA HIS A 91 8.08 -8.71 3.15
C HIS A 91 9.16 -8.38 2.13
N TYR A 92 10.44 -8.65 2.37
CA TYR A 92 11.50 -8.31 1.41
C TYR A 92 11.80 -9.49 0.47
N PRO A 93 12.17 -9.24 -0.80
CA PRO A 93 12.61 -10.28 -1.74
C PRO A 93 13.86 -11.04 -1.30
N SER A 94 14.67 -10.43 -0.44
CA SER A 94 15.89 -11.03 0.07
C SER A 94 16.26 -10.50 1.44
N TYR A 95 16.88 -11.35 2.25
CA TYR A 95 17.48 -10.99 3.52
C TYR A 95 18.46 -9.81 3.41
N LYS A 96 19.24 -9.76 2.32
CA LYS A 96 20.19 -8.65 2.07
C LYS A 96 19.48 -7.30 1.93
N GLN A 97 18.35 -7.26 1.23
CA GLN A 97 17.55 -6.03 1.12
C GLN A 97 16.93 -5.66 2.46
N TRP A 98 16.36 -6.62 3.19
CA TRP A 98 15.85 -6.36 4.53
C TRP A 98 16.92 -5.79 5.45
N MET A 99 18.13 -6.37 5.48
CA MET A 99 19.23 -5.88 6.32
C MET A 99 19.64 -4.44 6.04
N ASN A 100 19.48 -3.96 4.81
CA ASN A 100 19.78 -2.57 4.45
C ASN A 100 18.69 -1.60 4.92
N GLU A 101 17.46 -2.08 5.12
CA GLU A 101 16.27 -1.26 5.32
C GLU A 101 15.61 -1.49 6.68
N LYS A 102 16.09 -2.47 7.46
CA LYS A 102 15.48 -2.95 8.73
C LYS A 102 15.36 -1.87 9.81
N ASP A 103 16.20 -0.85 9.74
CA ASP A 103 16.21 0.25 10.71
C ASP A 103 15.20 1.35 10.32
N ARG A 104 14.60 1.26 9.12
CA ARG A 104 13.52 2.16 8.69
C ARG A 104 12.20 1.70 9.27
N ASN A 105 11.47 2.65 9.86
CA ASN A 105 10.15 2.40 10.43
C ASN A 105 9.07 2.62 9.36
N ILE A 106 8.86 1.61 8.53
CA ILE A 106 7.91 1.66 7.41
C ILE A 106 6.66 0.86 7.74
N THR A 107 5.51 1.51 7.59
CA THR A 107 4.18 0.90 7.71
C THR A 107 3.55 0.82 6.32
N ARG A 108 3.09 -0.37 5.95
CA ARG A 108 2.35 -0.64 4.72
C ARG A 108 0.86 -0.69 5.02
N ILE A 109 0.08 0.10 4.30
CA ILE A 109 -1.39 0.12 4.41
C ILE A 109 -2.03 -0.13 3.05
N GLY A 110 -3.23 -0.70 3.03
CA GLY A 110 -3.96 -0.95 1.79
C GLY A 110 -5.14 -1.91 1.92
N TRP A 111 -5.59 -2.43 0.77
CA TRP A 111 -6.70 -3.38 0.66
C TRP A 111 -6.40 -4.55 -0.28
N PHE A 112 -7.15 -5.67 -0.11
CA PHE A 112 -7.09 -6.91 -0.91
C PHE A 112 -8.41 -7.73 -0.93
#